data_AF-A0A7L5FIH3-F1
#
_entry.id   AF-A0A7L5FIH3-F1
#
_cell.length_a   1.000
_cell.length_b   1.000
_cell.length_c   1.000
_cell.angle_alpha   90.00
_cell.angle_beta   90.00
_cell.angle_gamma   90.00
#
_symmetry.space_group_name_H-M   'P 1'
#
loop_
_entity.id
_entity.type
_entity.pdbx_description
1 polymer ?
#
loop_
_entity_poly.entity_id
_entity_poly.type
_entity_poly.pdbx_seq_one_letter_code
_entity_poly.pdbx_strand_id
1 'polypeptide(L)'
;MENIFEGVIRFIVVILIIFFLWFIPIWFGLKWAKIKGVSKLWMLFGFHPMTGWIAYLILRYGIDPRKQCDKCKESIKIEAQICRYCGNQMSQEEINSSIKEFEERKK
;
A
#
# COMPACT_ATOMS: atom_id res chain seq x y z
N MET A 1 -23.64 -39.67 -7.99
CA MET A 1 -23.45 -38.58 -7.00
C MET A 1 -22.00 -38.14 -6.90
N GLU A 2 -21.01 -39.04 -7.02
CA GLU A 2 -19.56 -38.70 -6.99
C GLU A 2 -19.15 -37.63 -8.01
N ASN A 3 -19.57 -37.74 -9.29
CA ASN A 3 -19.21 -36.77 -10.33
C ASN A 3 -19.73 -35.35 -10.06
N ILE A 4 -20.88 -35.21 -9.37
CA ILE A 4 -21.45 -33.91 -9.02
C ILE A 4 -20.68 -33.31 -7.84
N PHE A 5 -20.39 -34.13 -6.82
CA PHE A 5 -19.65 -33.69 -5.64
C PHE A 5 -18.23 -33.26 -5.99
N GLU A 6 -17.51 -34.02 -6.83
CA GLU A 6 -16.20 -33.61 -7.35
C GLU A 6 -16.27 -32.31 -8.17
N GLY A 7 -17.29 -32.16 -9.02
CA GLY A 7 -17.50 -30.96 -9.81
C GLY A 7 -17.70 -29.71 -8.94
N VAL A 8 -18.51 -29.83 -7.89
CA VAL A 8 -18.74 -28.75 -6.91
C VAL A 8 -17.46 -28.40 -6.16
N ILE A 9 -16.69 -29.39 -5.71
CA ILE A 9 -15.41 -29.14 -5.03
C ILE A 9 -14.43 -28.40 -5.94
N ARG A 10 -14.25 -28.86 -7.18
CA ARG A 10 -13.35 -28.19 -8.14
C ARG A 10 -13.77 -26.76 -8.39
N PHE A 11 -15.07 -26.51 -8.53
CA PHE A 11 -15.60 -25.16 -8.73
C PHE A 11 -15.31 -24.24 -7.54
N ILE A 12 -15.52 -24.73 -6.31
CA ILE A 12 -15.20 -23.97 -5.08
C ILE A 12 -13.70 -23.66 -5.02
N VAL A 13 -12.84 -24.63 -5.31
CA VAL A 13 -11.38 -24.45 -5.29
C VAL A 13 -10.95 -23.37 -6.29
N VAL A 14 -11.49 -23.38 -7.51
CA VAL A 14 -11.17 -22.35 -8.52
C VAL A 14 -11.58 -20.96 -8.04
N ILE A 15 -12.77 -20.82 -7.45
CA ILE A 15 -13.23 -19.53 -6.89
C ILE A 15 -12.30 -19.06 -5.77
N LEU A 16 -11.91 -19.96 -4.86
CA LEU A 16 -10.99 -19.62 -3.77
C LEU A 16 -9.63 -19.16 -4.30
N ILE A 17 -9.11 -19.78 -5.35
CA ILE A 17 -7.86 -19.38 -6.00
C ILE A 17 -8.00 -17.98 -6.62
N ILE A 18 -9.08 -17.71 -7.36
CA ILE A 18 -9.31 -16.39 -7.96
C ILE A 18 -9.43 -15.32 -6.87
N PHE A 19 -10.19 -15.61 -5.81
CA PHE A 19 -10.34 -14.71 -4.67
C PHE A 19 -8.98 -14.42 -4.01
N PHE A 20 -8.18 -15.45 -3.77
CA PHE A 20 -6.86 -15.30 -3.17
C PHE A 20 -5.91 -14.50 -4.07
N LEU A 21 -5.94 -14.74 -5.38
CA LEU A 21 -5.02 -14.11 -6.33
C LEU A 21 -5.39 -12.68 -6.70
N TRP A 22 -6.67 -12.31 -6.68
CA TRP A 22 -7.11 -10.94 -7.03
C TRP A 22 -7.51 -10.11 -5.82
N PHE A 23 -8.40 -10.63 -4.98
CA PHE A 23 -9.05 -9.80 -3.96
C PHE A 23 -8.10 -9.43 -2.83
N ILE A 24 -7.36 -10.42 -2.32
CA ILE A 24 -6.44 -10.26 -1.19
C ILE A 24 -5.34 -9.23 -1.46
N PRO A 25 -4.54 -9.32 -2.54
CA PRO A 25 -3.46 -8.36 -2.77
C PRO A 25 -3.98 -6.93 -3.02
N ILE A 26 -5.13 -6.79 -3.70
CA ILE A 26 -5.75 -5.46 -3.92
C ILE A 26 -6.15 -4.84 -2.57
N TRP A 27 -6.82 -5.60 -1.71
CA TRP A 27 -7.26 -5.07 -0.42
C TRP A 27 -6.06 -4.67 0.46
N PHE A 28 -5.05 -5.53 0.57
CA PHE A 28 -3.85 -5.19 1.33
C PHE A 28 -3.07 -4.04 0.72
N GLY A 29 -2.93 -3.99 -0.60
CA GLY A 29 -2.25 -2.89 -1.28
C GLY A 29 -2.98 -1.55 -1.10
N LEU A 30 -4.32 -1.52 -1.14
CA LEU A 30 -5.10 -0.31 -0.81
C LEU A 30 -4.86 0.15 0.63
N LYS A 31 -4.82 -0.79 1.59
CA LYS A 31 -4.52 -0.49 3.00
C LYS A 31 -3.13 0.16 3.11
N TRP A 32 -2.10 -0.44 2.52
CA TRP A 32 -0.74 0.07 2.58
C TRP A 32 -0.54 1.38 1.81
N ALA A 33 -1.22 1.57 0.68
CA ALA A 33 -1.19 2.83 -0.05
C ALA A 33 -1.69 4.00 0.82
N LYS A 34 -2.77 3.78 1.58
CA LYS A 34 -3.28 4.77 2.55
C LYS A 34 -2.28 5.02 3.69
N ILE A 35 -1.70 3.97 4.26
CA ILE A 35 -0.74 4.07 5.38
C ILE A 35 0.50 4.89 4.97
N LYS A 36 1.03 4.63 3.77
CA LYS A 36 2.24 5.26 3.23
C LYS A 36 1.99 6.62 2.57
N GLY A 37 0.74 7.02 2.41
CA GLY A 37 0.37 8.29 1.79
C GLY A 37 0.66 8.35 0.28
N VAL A 38 0.55 7.22 -0.42
CA VAL A 38 0.75 7.13 -1.87
C VAL A 38 -0.57 6.91 -2.61
N SER A 39 -0.56 7.16 -3.92
CA SER A 39 -1.76 7.07 -4.75
C SER A 39 -2.37 5.66 -4.73
N LYS A 40 -3.69 5.56 -4.64
CA LYS A 40 -4.43 4.28 -4.75
C LYS A 40 -4.36 3.68 -6.16
N LEU A 41 -3.96 4.48 -7.15
CA LEU A 41 -3.85 4.07 -8.55
C LEU A 41 -2.84 2.93 -8.77
N TRP A 42 -1.92 2.73 -7.81
CA TRP A 42 -1.04 1.56 -7.76
C TRP A 42 -1.80 0.23 -7.83
N MET A 43 -3.07 0.19 -7.43
CA MET A 43 -3.88 -1.03 -7.47
C MET A 43 -4.45 -1.35 -8.84
N LEU A 44 -4.24 -0.51 -9.86
CA LEU A 44 -4.50 -0.90 -11.26
C LEU A 44 -3.61 -2.07 -11.70
N PHE A 45 -2.41 -2.20 -11.11
CA PHE A 45 -1.58 -3.40 -11.29
C PHE A 45 -2.25 -4.67 -10.76
N GLY A 46 -3.30 -4.56 -9.92
CA GLY A 46 -4.11 -5.69 -9.48
C GLY A 46 -4.99 -6.32 -10.56
N PHE A 47 -5.03 -5.76 -11.79
CA PHE A 47 -5.75 -6.39 -12.90
C PHE A 47 -5.21 -7.78 -13.24
N HIS A 48 -3.90 -7.98 -13.13
CA HIS A 48 -3.25 -9.26 -13.38
C HIS A 48 -2.83 -9.91 -12.03
N PRO A 49 -2.98 -11.24 -11.86
CA PRO A 49 -2.93 -11.89 -10.54
C PRO A 49 -1.56 -11.73 -9.88
N MET A 50 -0.48 -11.90 -10.64
CA MET A 50 0.88 -11.78 -10.12
C MET A 50 1.26 -10.33 -9.81
N THR A 51 0.78 -9.38 -10.62
CA THR A 51 1.16 -7.97 -10.47
C THR A 51 0.44 -7.31 -9.31
N GLY A 52 -0.72 -7.81 -8.89
CA GLY A 52 -1.36 -7.41 -7.64
C GLY A 52 -0.48 -7.69 -6.42
N TRP A 53 0.05 -8.91 -6.32
CA TRP A 53 0.98 -9.28 -5.24
C TRP A 53 2.28 -8.49 -5.28
N ILE A 54 2.86 -8.29 -6.47
CA ILE A 54 4.07 -7.47 -6.63
C ILE A 54 3.80 -6.02 -6.18
N ALA A 55 2.71 -5.41 -6.63
CA ALA A 55 2.35 -4.04 -6.25
C ALA A 55 2.13 -3.92 -4.73
N TYR A 56 1.46 -4.90 -4.12
CA TYR A 56 1.33 -4.98 -2.67
C TYR A 56 2.70 -5.05 -1.96
N LEU A 57 3.60 -5.92 -2.40
CA LEU A 57 4.94 -6.07 -1.81
C LEU A 57 5.78 -4.81 -1.95
N ILE A 58 5.72 -4.14 -3.10
CA ILE A 58 6.38 -2.85 -3.32
C ILE A 58 5.82 -1.78 -2.37
N LEU A 59 4.50 -1.68 -2.22
CA LEU A 59 3.89 -0.73 -1.29
C LEU A 59 4.25 -1.03 0.17
N ARG A 60 4.37 -2.30 0.53
CA ARG A 60 4.69 -2.72 1.90
C ARG A 60 6.16 -2.51 2.24
N TYR A 61 7.08 -2.88 1.34
CA TYR A 61 8.51 -2.97 1.64
C TYR A 61 9.40 -2.07 0.78
N GLY A 62 8.98 -1.75 -0.44
CA GLY A 62 9.79 -0.98 -1.39
C GLY A 62 9.63 0.54 -1.32
N ILE A 63 8.56 1.03 -0.69
CA ILE A 63 8.25 2.47 -0.63
C ILE A 63 8.40 3.02 0.79
N ASP A 64 9.25 4.03 0.91
CA ASP A 64 9.42 4.81 2.13
C ASP A 64 8.17 5.64 2.43
N PRO A 65 7.77 5.78 3.70
CA PRO A 65 6.69 6.68 4.09
C PRO A 65 7.06 8.14 3.78
N ARG A 66 6.05 8.95 3.43
CA ARG A 66 6.24 10.34 3.02
C ARG A 66 5.43 11.29 3.88
N LYS A 67 5.90 12.52 3.99
CA LYS A 67 5.18 13.67 4.57
C LYS A 67 5.09 14.80 3.55
N GLN A 68 4.20 15.77 3.79
CA GLN A 68 4.14 16.99 3.00
C GLN A 68 5.01 18.08 3.62
N CYS A 69 5.72 18.83 2.78
CA CYS A 69 6.37 20.06 3.22
C CYS A 69 5.30 21.09 3.60
N ASP A 70 5.42 21.65 4.80
CA ASP A 70 4.64 22.78 5.32
C ASP A 70 4.56 23.98 4.36
N LYS A 71 5.69 24.33 3.71
CA LYS A 71 5.83 25.52 2.86
C LYS A 71 5.38 25.30 1.41
N CYS A 72 5.90 24.27 0.74
CA CYS A 72 5.64 24.04 -0.70
C CYS A 72 4.66 22.89 -1.00
N LYS A 73 4.16 22.19 0.03
CA LYS A 73 3.19 21.07 -0.06
C LYS A 73 3.67 19.83 -0.83
N GLU A 74 4.91 19.82 -1.27
CA GLU A 74 5.50 18.70 -1.99
C GLU A 74 5.74 17.48 -1.09
N SER A 75 5.71 16.28 -1.67
CA SER A 75 5.87 15.00 -0.97
C SER A 75 7.35 14.60 -0.80
N ILE A 76 7.82 14.67 0.44
CA ILE A 76 9.20 14.37 0.82
C ILE A 76 9.28 13.17 1.76
N LYS A 77 10.48 12.61 1.95
CA LYS A 77 10.71 11.53 2.91
C LYS A 77 10.29 11.97 4.33
N ILE A 78 9.75 11.07 5.13
CA ILE A 78 9.21 11.41 6.44
C ILE A 78 10.30 11.96 7.38
N GLU A 79 11.49 11.40 7.29
CA GLU A 79 12.68 11.75 8.07
C GLU A 79 13.46 12.97 7.55
N ALA A 80 13.04 13.55 6.42
CA ALA A 80 13.74 14.69 5.83
C ALA A 80 13.64 15.94 6.72
N GLN A 81 14.79 16.47 7.14
CA GLN A 81 14.90 17.74 7.86
C GLN A 81 14.86 18.94 6.92
N ILE A 82 15.37 18.79 5.70
CA ILE A 82 15.42 19.85 4.70
C ILE A 82 14.61 19.40 3.48
N CYS A 83 13.66 20.22 3.06
CA CYS A 83 12.88 19.97 1.85
C CYS A 83 13.78 20.09 0.61
N ARG A 84 13.90 18.99 -0.15
CA ARG A 84 14.70 18.93 -1.39
C ARG A 84 14.22 19.86 -2.52
N TYR A 85 13.02 20.43 -2.41
CA TYR A 85 12.40 21.24 -3.46
C TYR A 85 12.49 22.74 -3.18
N CYS A 86 12.14 23.16 -1.96
CA CYS A 86 12.11 24.59 -1.60
C CYS A 86 13.14 25.00 -0.54
N GLY A 87 13.93 24.04 -0.01
CA GLY A 87 14.94 24.30 1.01
C GLY A 87 14.39 24.58 2.41
N ASN A 88 13.09 24.43 2.65
CA ASN A 88 12.51 24.65 3.97
C ASN A 88 13.11 23.69 5.01
N GLN A 89 13.48 24.21 6.18
CA GLN A 89 13.98 23.41 7.29
C GLN A 89 12.84 23.11 8.24
N MET A 90 12.66 21.83 8.56
CA MET A 90 11.67 21.33 9.49
C MET A 90 12.35 20.95 10.80
N SER A 91 11.70 21.30 11.90
CA SER A 91 12.14 20.94 13.25
C SER A 91 12.04 19.42 13.49
N GLN A 92 12.77 18.94 14.49
CA GLN A 92 12.66 17.55 14.94
C GLN A 92 11.25 17.23 15.45
N GLU A 93 10.58 18.19 16.06
CA GLU A 93 9.23 18.01 16.57
C GLU A 93 8.22 17.72 15.45
N GLU A 94 8.32 18.46 14.34
CA GLU A 94 7.49 18.23 13.14
C GLU A 94 7.80 16.89 12.46
N ILE A 95 9.05 16.46 12.49
CA ILE A 95 9.45 15.13 11.98
C ILE A 95 8.85 14.04 12.87
N ASN A 96 9.00 14.16 14.19
CA ASN A 96 8.50 13.20 15.17
C ASN A 96 6.98 13.09 15.14
N SER A 97 6.26 14.21 14.99
CA SER A 97 4.81 14.21 14.85
C SER A 97 4.37 13.47 13.57
N SER A 98 5.06 13.71 12.44
CA SER A 98 4.80 13.00 11.18
C SER A 98 5.03 11.49 11.32
N ILE A 99 6.12 11.08 11.96
CA ILE A 99 6.43 9.67 12.22
C ILE A 99 5.37 9.03 13.13
N LYS A 100 4.95 9.73 14.19
CA LYS A 100 3.90 9.26 15.09
C LYS A 100 2.59 9.05 14.35
N GLU A 101 2.19 9.99 13.49
CA GLU A 101 0.98 9.86 12.66
C GLU A 101 1.07 8.63 11.73
N PHE A 102 2.25 8.39 11.13
CA PHE A 102 2.47 7.19 10.32
C PHE A 102 2.32 5.89 11.12
N GLU A 103 2.89 5.80 12.32
CA GLU A 103 2.76 4.63 13.19
C GLU A 103 1.31 4.44 13.69
N GLU A 104 0.58 5.53 13.93
CA GLU A 104 -0.86 5.48 14.26
C GLU A 104 -1.69 4.92 13.10
N ARG A 105 -1.41 5.33 11.85
CA ARG A 105 -2.11 4.78 10.66
C ARG A 105 -1.82 3.29 10.42
N LYS A 106 -0.68 2.80 10.89
CA LYS A 106 -0.21 1.43 10.66
C LYS A 106 -0.87 0.41 11.60
N LYS A 107 -1.33 0.85 12.78
CA LYS A 107 -2.12 0.04 13.71
C LYS A 107 -3.43 -0.41 13.06
#